data_AF-M0MCK5-F1
#
_entry.id   AF-M0MCK5-F1
#
_cell.length_a   1.000
_cell.length_b   1.000
_cell.length_c   1.000
_cell.angle_alpha   90.00
_cell.angle_beta   90.00
_cell.angle_gamma   90.00
#
_symmetry.space_group_name_H-M   'P 1'
#
loop_
_entity.id
_entity.type
_entity.pdbx_description
1 polymer ?
#
loop_
_entity_poly.entity_id
_entity_poly.type
_entity_poly.pdbx_seq_one_letter_code
_entity_poly.pdbx_strand_id
1 'polypeptide(L)'
;MKTVHADADGDDRETLNDEYLVFENTGSTPLDISGWVVTDEGSHEYMVPSGTTIGADETITLHTGTGDDAANDLYWDSGSPVWNNDGDTITVTDQQGNEVLNKAY
;
A
#
# COMPACT_ATOMS: atom_id res chain seq x y z
N MET A 1 -5.30 -8.58 -0.70
CA MET A 1 -4.08 -8.37 0.10
C MET A 1 -3.26 -9.64 0.07
N LYS A 2 -2.00 -9.57 -0.36
CA LYS A 2 -1.09 -10.71 -0.43
C LYS A 2 -0.14 -10.77 0.75
N THR A 3 0.48 -9.64 1.10
CA THR A 3 1.44 -9.53 2.19
C THR A 3 1.28 -8.22 2.93
N VAL A 4 1.48 -8.27 4.25
CA VAL A 4 1.67 -7.10 5.12
C VAL A 4 3.01 -7.31 5.82
N HIS A 5 3.93 -6.37 5.67
CA HIS A 5 5.22 -6.37 6.34
C HIS A 5 5.32 -5.09 7.17
N ALA A 6 4.88 -5.16 8.43
CA ALA A 6 4.85 -4.01 9.34
C ALA A 6 6.15 -3.84 10.13
N ASP A 7 6.89 -4.94 10.37
CA ASP A 7 8.11 -4.92 11.17
C ASP A 7 9.31 -4.63 10.26
N ALA A 8 9.76 -3.38 10.21
CA ALA A 8 10.96 -2.98 9.49
C ALA A 8 12.23 -3.37 10.28
N ASP A 9 13.17 -4.07 9.66
CA ASP A 9 14.45 -4.44 10.28
C ASP A 9 15.38 -3.21 10.38
N GLY A 10 15.74 -2.76 11.59
CA GLY A 10 16.86 -1.82 11.83
C GLY A 10 16.48 -0.42 12.37
N ASP A 11 17.27 0.61 12.06
CA ASP A 11 17.15 1.98 12.64
C ASP A 11 16.23 2.88 11.77
N ASP A 12 15.18 3.40 12.42
CA ASP A 12 13.84 3.79 11.91
C ASP A 12 13.74 4.96 10.89
N ARG A 13 14.84 5.41 10.27
CA ARG A 13 14.78 6.46 9.22
C ARG A 13 15.31 6.05 7.85
N GLU A 14 16.02 4.93 7.78
CA GLU A 14 16.46 4.35 6.50
C GLU A 14 15.75 3.04 6.15
N THR A 15 14.87 2.56 7.03
CA THR A 15 14.21 1.25 6.96
C THR A 15 12.72 1.32 6.66
N LEU A 16 12.15 2.52 6.44
CA LEU A 16 10.72 2.67 6.11
C LEU A 16 10.30 1.97 4.81
N ASN A 17 11.25 1.64 3.93
CA ASN A 17 10.96 0.80 2.76
C ASN A 17 10.82 -0.68 3.11
N ASP A 18 11.29 -1.10 4.28
CA ASP A 18 11.04 -2.42 4.87
C ASP A 18 9.73 -2.45 5.67
N GLU A 19 8.95 -1.37 5.64
CA GLU A 19 7.54 -1.38 6.00
C GLU A 19 6.72 -1.29 4.70
N TYR A 20 5.97 -2.34 4.34
CA TYR A 20 5.28 -2.37 3.04
C TYR A 20 4.04 -3.28 2.98
N LEU A 21 3.18 -2.97 2.02
CA LEU A 21 2.01 -3.77 1.65
C LEU A 21 2.17 -4.33 0.23
N VAL A 22 1.77 -5.58 0.02
CA VAL A 22 1.70 -6.18 -1.33
C VAL A 22 0.24 -6.43 -1.70
N PHE A 23 -0.22 -5.69 -2.70
CA PHE A 23 -1.53 -5.90 -3.30
C PHE A 23 -1.41 -6.81 -4.51
N GLU A 24 -2.44 -7.63 -4.75
CA GLU A 24 -2.51 -8.56 -5.86
C GLU A 24 -3.86 -8.37 -6.56
N ASN A 25 -3.84 -8.26 -7.88
CA ASN A 25 -5.05 -8.31 -8.69
C ASN A 25 -5.35 -9.76 -9.02
N THR A 26 -6.23 -10.39 -8.24
CA THR A 26 -6.68 -11.78 -8.45
C THR A 26 -7.71 -11.92 -9.58
N GLY A 27 -7.97 -10.84 -10.33
CA GLY A 27 -8.85 -10.83 -11.48
C GLY A 27 -8.12 -11.25 -12.76
N SER A 28 -8.90 -11.58 -13.80
CA SER A 28 -8.36 -12.02 -15.09
C SER A 28 -8.08 -10.87 -16.08
N THR A 29 -8.20 -9.62 -15.66
CA THR A 29 -7.98 -8.42 -16.48
C THR A 29 -7.21 -7.38 -15.70
N PRO A 30 -6.47 -6.47 -16.37
CA PRO A 30 -5.82 -5.36 -15.70
C PRO A 30 -6.82 -4.53 -14.87
N LEU A 31 -6.40 -4.13 -13.68
CA LEU A 31 -7.16 -3.32 -12.73
C LEU A 31 -6.51 -1.94 -12.61
N ASP A 32 -7.22 -0.92 -13.07
CA ASP A 32 -6.83 0.47 -12.87
C ASP A 32 -7.14 0.87 -11.42
N ILE A 33 -6.10 1.22 -10.68
CA ILE A 33 -6.19 1.63 -9.27
C ILE A 33 -5.85 3.12 -9.08
N SER A 34 -5.84 3.88 -10.18
CA SER A 34 -5.63 5.33 -10.13
C SER A 34 -6.59 6.01 -9.16
N GLY A 35 -6.05 6.82 -8.24
CA GLY A 35 -6.85 7.58 -7.28
C GLY A 35 -7.54 6.74 -6.20
N TRP A 36 -7.22 5.46 -6.09
CA TRP A 36 -7.59 4.65 -4.92
C TRP A 36 -6.84 5.17 -3.69
N VAL A 37 -7.44 5.01 -2.52
CA VAL A 37 -6.87 5.50 -1.26
C VAL A 37 -6.63 4.32 -0.33
N VAL A 38 -5.42 4.24 0.23
CA VAL A 38 -5.02 3.28 1.27
C VAL A 38 -4.90 4.03 2.60
N THR A 39 -5.52 3.51 3.66
CA THR A 39 -5.50 4.12 4.99
C THR A 39 -5.24 3.08 6.09
N ASP A 40 -4.65 3.53 7.20
CA ASP A 40 -4.52 2.79 8.47
C ASP A 40 -5.59 3.21 9.50
N GLU A 41 -5.56 2.65 10.71
CA GLU A 41 -6.41 3.14 11.83
C GLU A 41 -5.99 4.51 12.36
N GLY A 42 -4.72 4.90 12.17
CA GLY A 42 -4.14 6.17 12.58
C GLY A 42 -4.51 7.38 11.71
N SER A 43 -5.29 7.20 10.64
CA SER A 43 -5.68 8.23 9.66
C SER A 43 -4.55 8.74 8.76
N HIS A 44 -3.49 7.96 8.58
CA HIS A 44 -2.57 8.12 7.46
C HIS A 44 -3.29 7.74 6.17
N GLU A 45 -3.14 8.56 5.13
CA GLU A 45 -3.72 8.28 3.81
C GLU A 45 -2.67 8.34 2.68
N TYR A 46 -2.71 7.34 1.80
CA TYR A 46 -1.96 7.30 0.55
C TYR A 46 -2.93 7.27 -0.63
N MET A 47 -2.80 8.23 -1.55
CA MET A 47 -3.56 8.23 -2.80
C MET A 47 -2.68 7.69 -3.92
N VAL A 48 -3.16 6.63 -4.58
CA VAL A 48 -2.47 5.99 -5.69
C VAL A 48 -2.34 6.95 -6.89
N PRO A 49 -1.12 7.15 -7.45
CA PRO A 49 -0.89 8.01 -8.59
C PRO A 49 -1.74 7.66 -9.81
N SER A 50 -2.06 8.67 -10.61
CA SER A 50 -2.79 8.48 -11.87
C SER A 50 -1.99 7.63 -12.85
N GLY A 51 -2.66 6.70 -13.54
CA GLY A 51 -2.04 5.79 -14.52
C GLY A 51 -1.51 4.50 -13.91
N THR A 52 -1.72 4.26 -12.62
CA THR A 52 -1.30 3.03 -11.95
C THR A 52 -2.28 1.91 -12.26
N THR A 53 -1.76 0.79 -12.77
CA THR A 53 -2.56 -0.39 -13.12
C THR A 53 -1.84 -1.64 -12.64
N ILE A 54 -2.59 -2.59 -12.08
CA ILE A 54 -2.08 -3.92 -11.76
C ILE A 54 -2.58 -4.89 -12.84
N GLY A 55 -1.68 -5.58 -13.56
CA GLY A 55 -2.08 -6.60 -14.52
C GLY A 55 -2.81 -7.78 -13.87
N ALA A 56 -3.38 -8.66 -14.68
CA ALA A 56 -4.04 -9.87 -14.19
C ALA A 56 -3.02 -10.79 -13.50
N ASP A 57 -3.35 -11.27 -12.30
CA ASP A 57 -2.46 -12.09 -11.45
C ASP A 57 -1.11 -11.41 -11.10
N GLU A 58 -0.99 -10.10 -11.30
CA GLU A 58 0.19 -9.31 -10.94
C GLU A 58 0.04 -8.64 -9.57
N THR A 59 1.15 -8.11 -9.08
CA THR A 59 1.24 -7.46 -7.77
C THR A 59 1.87 -6.08 -7.87
N ILE A 60 1.48 -5.20 -6.96
CA ILE A 60 2.14 -3.92 -6.70
C ILE A 60 2.48 -3.84 -5.21
N THR A 61 3.65 -3.29 -4.90
CA THR A 61 4.14 -3.08 -3.54
C THR A 61 4.01 -1.60 -3.20
N LEU A 62 3.44 -1.27 -2.04
CA LEU A 62 3.46 0.07 -1.46
C LEU A 62 4.43 0.08 -0.29
N HIS A 63 5.53 0.80 -0.44
CA HIS A 63 6.52 1.05 0.59
C HIS A 63 6.15 2.32 1.37
N THR A 64 6.28 2.29 2.70
CA THR A 64 6.00 3.45 3.55
C THR A 64 7.06 4.55 3.39
N GLY A 65 8.29 4.18 3.03
CA GLY A 65 9.42 5.09 2.88
C GLY A 65 9.47 5.85 1.54
N THR A 66 10.68 6.27 1.17
CA THR A 66 10.95 7.10 -0.01
C THR A 66 11.49 6.29 -1.18
N GLY A 67 11.17 6.75 -2.39
CA GLY A 67 11.64 6.18 -3.64
C GLY A 67 10.96 6.85 -4.83
N ASP A 68 11.33 6.41 -6.02
CA ASP A 68 10.66 6.83 -7.25
C ASP A 68 9.63 5.76 -7.62
N ASP A 69 8.38 6.16 -7.84
CA ASP A 69 7.33 5.24 -8.30
C ASP A 69 7.76 4.53 -9.59
N ALA A 70 7.62 3.21 -9.60
CA ALA A 70 7.91 2.33 -10.72
C ALA A 70 6.67 1.49 -11.06
N ALA A 71 6.78 0.63 -12.08
CA ALA A 71 5.63 -0.12 -12.58
C ALA A 71 4.91 -0.95 -11.49
N ASN A 72 5.65 -1.55 -10.56
CA ASN A 72 5.13 -2.42 -9.51
C ASN A 72 5.53 -1.98 -8.10
N ASP A 73 6.08 -0.77 -7.94
CA ASP A 73 6.56 -0.25 -6.66
C ASP A 73 6.08 1.19 -6.50
N LEU A 74 5.42 1.45 -5.38
CA LEU A 74 4.91 2.76 -4.98
C LEU A 74 5.57 3.17 -3.67
N TYR A 75 5.80 4.47 -3.49
CA TYR A 75 6.44 5.01 -2.30
C TYR A 75 5.57 6.09 -1.67
N TRP A 76 5.26 5.94 -0.38
CA TRP A 76 4.40 6.87 0.35
C TRP A 76 5.11 8.18 0.68
N ASP A 77 6.43 8.17 0.92
CA ASP A 77 7.14 9.31 1.50
C ASP A 77 6.47 9.78 2.81
N SER A 78 6.02 8.82 3.63
CA SER A 78 5.29 9.10 4.87
C SER A 78 6.14 9.89 5.88
N GLY A 79 7.45 9.64 5.89
CA GLY A 79 8.39 10.23 6.85
C GLY A 79 8.33 9.62 8.25
N SER A 80 7.39 8.70 8.50
CA SER A 80 7.27 7.89 9.71
C SER A 80 6.64 6.52 9.41
N PRO A 81 6.82 5.53 10.30
CA PRO A 81 6.08 4.28 10.27
C PRO A 81 4.57 4.51 10.19
N VAL A 82 3.87 3.66 9.44
CA VAL A 82 2.40 3.71 9.29
C VAL A 82 1.77 2.47 9.90
N TRP A 83 2.37 1.30 9.65
CA TRP A 83 1.80 0.00 10.00
C TRP A 83 2.25 -0.46 11.39
N ASN A 84 1.32 -0.61 12.33
CA ASN A 84 1.66 -1.00 13.70
C ASN A 84 2.00 -2.50 13.86
N ASN A 85 3.16 -2.80 14.42
CA ASN A 85 3.64 -4.16 14.73
C ASN A 85 2.72 -4.98 15.64
N ASP A 86 1.94 -4.32 16.50
CA ASP A 86 0.98 -4.98 17.41
C ASP A 86 -0.40 -5.22 16.75
N GLY A 87 -0.56 -4.86 15.47
CA GLY A 87 -1.78 -4.99 14.69
C GLY A 87 -2.36 -3.64 14.27
N ASP A 88 -3.03 -3.64 13.12
CA ASP A 88 -3.63 -2.46 12.48
C ASP A 88 -4.74 -2.89 11.51
N THR A 89 -5.55 -1.94 11.02
CA THR A 89 -6.56 -2.18 9.99
C THR A 89 -6.23 -1.40 8.71
N ILE A 90 -5.89 -2.13 7.65
CA ILE A 90 -5.73 -1.55 6.31
C ILE A 90 -7.10 -1.42 5.65
N THR A 91 -7.47 -0.20 5.29
CA THR A 91 -8.66 0.08 4.48
C THR A 91 -8.22 0.59 3.11
N VAL A 92 -8.84 0.08 2.05
CA VAL A 92 -8.65 0.59 0.69
C VAL A 92 -10.00 0.98 0.13
N THR A 93 -10.08 2.18 -0.43
CA THR A 93 -11.26 2.68 -1.14
C THR A 93 -10.94 2.97 -2.60
N ASP A 94 -11.90 2.74 -3.48
CA ASP A 94 -11.79 3.16 -4.88
C ASP A 94 -11.90 4.70 -5.01
N GLN A 95 -11.68 5.22 -6.22
CA GLN A 95 -11.76 6.68 -6.47
C GLN A 95 -13.17 7.27 -6.24
N GLN A 96 -14.20 6.44 -6.08
CA GLN A 96 -15.56 6.87 -5.72
C GLN A 96 -15.82 6.81 -4.20
N GLY A 97 -14.85 6.34 -3.42
CA GLY A 97 -14.95 6.17 -1.97
C GLY A 97 -15.63 4.87 -1.55
N ASN A 98 -15.83 3.91 -2.46
CA ASN A 98 -16.33 2.60 -2.07
C ASN A 98 -15.19 1.77 -1.49
N GLU A 99 -15.44 1.12 -0.35
CA GLU A 99 -14.49 0.19 0.24
C GLU A 99 -14.31 -1.05 -0.66
N VAL A 100 -13.06 -1.34 -1.02
CA VAL A 100 -12.65 -2.52 -1.80
C VAL A 100 -11.90 -3.54 -0.95
N LEU A 101 -11.30 -3.10 0.15
CA LEU A 101 -10.59 -3.94 1.10
C LEU A 101 -10.71 -3.34 2.51
N ASN A 102 -10.99 -4.19 3.48
CA ASN A 102 -10.82 -3.91 4.91
C ASN A 102 -10.14 -5.12 5.53
N LYS A 103 -8.93 -4.95 6.08
CA LYS A 103 -8.08 -6.06 6.52
C LYS A 103 -7.30 -5.71 7.77
N ALA A 104 -7.66 -6.38 8.87
CA ALA A 104 -6.83 -6.44 10.08
C ALA A 104 -5.81 -7.59 10.01
N TYR A 105 -4.70 -7.46 10.73
CA TYR A 105 -3.64 -8.46 10.86
C TYR A 105 -3.09 -8.55 12.29
#